data_AF-A0A660W7X8-F1
#
_entry.id   AF-A0A660W7X8-F1
#
_cell.length_a   1.000
_cell.length_b   1.000
_cell.length_c   1.000
_cell.angle_alpha   90.00
_cell.angle_beta   90.00
_cell.angle_gamma   90.00
#
_symmetry.space_group_name_H-M   'P 1'
#
loop_
_entity.id
_entity.type
_entity.pdbx_description
1 polymer ?
#
loop_
_entity_poly.entity_id
_entity_poly.type
_entity_poly.pdbx_seq_one_letter_code
_entity_poly.pdbx_strand_id
1 'polypeptide(L)'
;MLDAPRNKAIFDSPEKIVIQEIRNITLPRRLVATYDDQQFYCLQSTNVINLRASVHGLWDIRFLLGILNSSATNFYFRQRFPGNNHIASKQLATIPVPSSTKDEQAQIAGLVERMLDLHKKLAKAKTAHQKTVIQRQIDATDRQIDALVYDLYGLTKKEIAIIEEQT
;
A
#
# COMPACT_ATOMS: atom_id res chain seq x y z
N MET A 1 -2.56 20.84 -24.80
CA MET A 1 -3.80 20.49 -24.07
C MET A 1 -3.44 20.45 -22.60
N LEU A 2 -4.00 21.34 -21.79
CA LEU A 2 -3.98 21.14 -20.34
C LEU A 2 -4.85 19.91 -20.05
N ASP A 3 -4.38 19.06 -19.15
CA ASP A 3 -5.08 17.85 -18.74
C ASP A 3 -6.51 18.18 -18.27
N ALA A 4 -7.46 17.26 -18.49
CA ALA A 4 -8.83 17.48 -18.06
C ALA A 4 -8.90 17.83 -16.57
N PRO A 5 -9.74 18.80 -16.15
CA PRO A 5 -9.82 19.21 -14.75
C PRO A 5 -10.18 18.01 -13.88
N ARG A 6 -9.29 17.67 -12.95
CA ARG A 6 -9.51 16.57 -12.02
C ARG A 6 -10.54 16.99 -10.97
N ASN A 7 -11.32 16.02 -10.49
CA ASN A 7 -12.30 16.27 -9.42
C ASN A 7 -11.57 16.70 -8.14
N LYS A 8 -11.74 17.96 -7.73
CA LYS A 8 -11.08 18.56 -6.57
C LYS A 8 -11.35 17.80 -5.27
N ALA A 9 -12.56 17.23 -5.12
CA ALA A 9 -12.94 16.46 -3.94
C ALA A 9 -12.05 15.23 -3.68
N ILE A 10 -11.35 14.73 -4.71
CA ILE A 10 -10.39 13.63 -4.57
C ILE A 10 -9.15 14.10 -3.79
N PHE A 11 -8.68 15.32 -4.04
CA PHE A 11 -7.47 15.86 -3.43
C PHE A 11 -7.72 16.50 -2.07
N ASP A 12 -8.89 17.13 -1.92
CA ASP A 12 -9.33 17.80 -0.69
C ASP A 12 -9.80 16.81 0.40
N SER A 13 -9.78 15.50 0.15
CA SER A 13 -10.06 14.49 1.17
C SER A 13 -9.10 14.64 2.36
N PRO A 14 -9.59 14.57 3.62
CA PRO A 14 -8.76 14.74 4.81
C PRO A 14 -7.67 13.67 4.91
N GLU A 15 -7.97 12.47 4.42
CA GLU A 15 -7.04 11.35 4.34
C GLU A 15 -7.17 10.71 2.94
N LYS A 16 -6.04 10.33 2.34
CA LYS A 16 -5.99 9.62 1.06
C LYS A 16 -4.77 8.73 0.93
N ILE A 17 -4.85 7.75 0.04
CA ILE A 17 -3.71 6.92 -0.37
C ILE A 17 -3.22 7.44 -1.72
N VAL A 18 -1.90 7.56 -1.85
CA VAL A 18 -1.22 7.93 -3.09
C VAL A 18 -0.39 6.75 -3.57
N ILE A 19 -0.56 6.33 -4.83
CA ILE A 19 0.17 5.21 -5.43
C ILE A 19 0.96 5.71 -6.64
N GLN A 20 2.22 5.31 -6.74
CA GLN A 20 3.04 5.60 -7.91
C GLN A 20 2.50 4.88 -9.15
N GLU A 21 2.19 5.65 -10.21
CA GLU A 21 1.55 5.15 -11.43
C GLU A 21 2.55 4.52 -12.41
N ILE A 22 3.74 5.10 -12.54
CA ILE A 22 4.78 4.61 -13.45
C ILE A 22 5.81 3.79 -12.67
N ARG A 23 5.92 2.51 -13.02
CA ARG A 23 6.81 1.54 -12.34
C ARG A 23 7.46 0.62 -13.35
N ASN A 24 8.75 0.32 -13.13
CA ASN A 24 9.45 -0.63 -13.97
C ASN A 24 8.81 -2.04 -13.84
N ILE A 25 8.55 -2.69 -14.98
CA ILE A 25 7.95 -4.03 -15.08
C ILE A 25 8.78 -5.13 -14.42
N THR A 26 10.10 -4.94 -14.29
CA THR A 26 10.98 -5.93 -13.70
C THR A 26 11.07 -5.86 -12.18
N LEU A 27 10.49 -4.83 -11.55
CA LEU A 27 10.56 -4.70 -10.09
C LEU A 27 9.64 -5.73 -9.40
N PRO A 28 10.12 -6.42 -8.35
CA PRO A 28 9.30 -7.38 -7.60
C PRO A 28 8.13 -6.68 -6.90
N ARG A 29 8.37 -5.54 -6.27
CA ARG A 29 7.31 -4.64 -5.81
C ARG A 29 6.94 -3.66 -6.90
N ARG A 30 5.70 -3.75 -7.36
CA ARG A 30 5.09 -2.90 -8.39
C ARG A 30 4.14 -1.88 -7.79
N LEU A 31 3.39 -2.24 -6.76
CA LEU A 31 2.53 -1.33 -6.02
C LEU A 31 3.35 -0.74 -4.86
N VAL A 32 3.52 0.57 -4.86
CA VAL A 32 4.04 1.33 -3.71
C VAL A 32 3.06 2.46 -3.46
N ALA A 33 2.45 2.37 -2.29
CA ALA A 33 1.43 3.27 -1.84
C ALA A 33 1.90 3.95 -0.55
N THR A 34 1.52 5.21 -0.38
CA THR A 34 1.72 5.95 0.88
C THR A 34 0.42 6.58 1.32
N TYR A 35 0.35 6.87 2.61
CA TYR A 35 -0.69 7.65 3.23
C TYR A 35 -0.42 9.16 3.09
N ASP A 36 -1.48 9.94 2.91
CA ASP A 36 -1.45 11.41 2.94
C ASP A 36 -2.63 11.94 3.76
N ASP A 37 -2.32 12.70 4.81
CA ASP A 37 -3.23 13.48 5.66
C ASP A 37 -2.97 14.98 5.58
N GLN A 38 -2.10 15.42 4.68
CA GLN A 38 -1.67 16.82 4.54
C GLN A 38 -2.27 17.49 3.31
N GLN A 39 -3.24 16.84 2.67
CA GLN A 39 -3.94 17.34 1.48
C GLN A 39 -2.98 17.70 0.33
N PHE A 40 -1.90 16.92 0.14
CA PHE A 40 -0.99 17.16 -0.99
C PHE A 40 -1.72 17.00 -2.33
N TYR A 41 -1.36 17.87 -3.28
CA TYR A 41 -1.82 17.79 -4.66
C TYR A 41 -0.88 16.89 -5.47
N CYS A 42 -1.37 15.72 -5.85
CA CYS A 42 -0.58 14.77 -6.63
C CYS A 42 -0.78 15.01 -8.14
N LEU A 43 0.33 14.97 -8.88
CA LEU A 43 0.36 15.27 -10.33
C LEU A 43 0.06 14.01 -11.17
N GLN A 44 0.49 14.01 -12.44
CA GLN A 44 0.14 12.98 -13.43
C GLN A 44 0.83 11.62 -13.23
N SER A 45 1.76 11.48 -12.30
CA SER A 45 2.54 10.25 -12.10
C SER A 45 2.06 9.42 -10.91
N THR A 46 0.86 9.72 -10.40
CA THR A 46 0.30 9.13 -9.19
C THR A 46 -1.20 8.92 -9.32
N ASN A 47 -1.66 7.77 -8.84
CA ASN A 47 -3.06 7.52 -8.55
C ASN A 47 -3.40 7.96 -7.13
N VAL A 48 -4.63 8.43 -6.92
CA VAL A 48 -5.17 8.79 -5.60
C VAL A 48 -6.37 7.92 -5.29
N ILE A 49 -6.40 7.34 -4.09
CA ILE A 49 -7.46 6.46 -3.60
C ILE A 49 -8.05 7.05 -2.32
N ASN A 50 -9.37 7.18 -2.29
CA ASN A 50 -10.12 7.67 -1.15
C ASN A 50 -11.19 6.67 -0.76
N LEU A 51 -11.59 6.67 0.51
CA LEU A 51 -12.79 5.97 0.95
C LEU A 51 -14.03 6.75 0.52
N ARG A 52 -15.01 6.04 -0.04
CA ARG A 52 -16.34 6.62 -0.32
C ARG A 52 -17.01 7.02 0.99
N ALA A 53 -17.77 8.11 0.99
CA ALA A 53 -18.49 8.58 2.18
C ALA A 53 -19.37 7.49 2.81
N SER A 54 -19.97 6.61 1.99
CA SER A 54 -20.83 5.51 2.45
C SER A 54 -20.12 4.43 3.27
N VAL A 55 -18.77 4.40 3.27
CA VAL A 55 -17.97 3.40 3.98
C VAL A 55 -17.10 4.01 5.07
N HIS A 56 -17.22 5.31 5.33
CA HIS A 56 -16.52 5.97 6.42
C HIS A 56 -16.94 5.37 7.77
N GLY A 57 -15.97 5.09 8.64
CA GLY A 57 -16.18 4.42 9.92
C GLY A 57 -16.43 2.90 9.85
N LEU A 58 -16.61 2.35 8.65
CA LEU A 58 -16.65 0.90 8.40
C LEU A 58 -15.29 0.35 8.00
N TRP A 59 -14.50 1.16 7.29
CA TRP A 59 -13.17 0.79 6.83
C TRP A 59 -12.14 1.79 7.30
N ASP A 60 -11.01 1.28 7.78
CA ASP A 60 -9.81 2.06 8.02
C ASP A 60 -8.99 2.18 6.71
N ILE A 61 -8.67 3.41 6.29
CA ILE A 61 -7.88 3.62 5.08
C ILE A 61 -6.45 3.07 5.23
N ARG A 62 -5.91 3.01 6.44
CA ARG A 62 -4.58 2.47 6.75
C ARG A 62 -4.58 0.95 6.64
N PHE A 63 -5.69 0.28 6.94
CA PHE A 63 -5.86 -1.13 6.61
C PHE A 63 -5.73 -1.35 5.09
N LEU A 64 -6.45 -0.57 4.28
CA LEU A 64 -6.36 -0.67 2.81
C LEU A 64 -4.93 -0.39 2.31
N LEU A 65 -4.21 0.54 2.93
CA LEU A 65 -2.81 0.80 2.63
C LEU A 65 -1.90 -0.41 2.91
N GLY A 66 -2.15 -1.13 4.01
CA GLY A 66 -1.46 -2.38 4.34
C GLY A 66 -1.70 -3.45 3.28
N ILE A 67 -2.96 -3.65 2.88
CA ILE A 67 -3.32 -4.58 1.80
C ILE A 67 -2.58 -4.22 0.51
N LEU A 68 -2.66 -2.96 0.06
CA LEU A 68 -2.08 -2.53 -1.22
C LEU A 68 -0.55 -2.68 -1.30
N ASN A 69 0.16 -2.53 -0.17
CA ASN A 69 1.61 -2.67 -0.11
C ASN A 69 2.09 -4.10 0.15
N SER A 70 1.19 -5.02 0.53
CA SER A 70 1.53 -6.41 0.85
C SER A 70 2.16 -7.17 -0.32
N SER A 71 2.95 -8.18 0.02
CA SER A 71 3.59 -9.10 -0.92
C SER A 71 2.56 -9.93 -1.69
N ALA A 72 1.48 -10.38 -1.04
CA ALA A 72 0.35 -11.05 -1.71
C ALA A 72 -0.29 -10.16 -2.80
N THR A 73 -0.57 -8.90 -2.48
CA THR A 73 -1.21 -7.99 -3.46
C THR A 73 -0.26 -7.62 -4.59
N ASN A 74 1.03 -7.42 -4.30
CA ASN A 74 2.05 -7.20 -5.32
C ASN A 74 2.22 -8.41 -6.25
N PHE A 75 2.24 -9.62 -5.68
CA PHE A 75 2.29 -10.86 -6.44
C PHE A 75 1.07 -10.98 -7.36
N TYR A 76 -0.14 -10.83 -6.82
CA TYR A 76 -1.38 -10.84 -7.60
C TYR A 76 -1.33 -9.84 -8.77
N PHE A 77 -0.93 -8.59 -8.47
CA PHE A 77 -0.89 -7.54 -9.48
C PHE A 77 0.07 -7.88 -10.63
N ARG A 78 1.26 -8.41 -10.32
CA ARG A 78 2.25 -8.82 -11.32
C ARG A 78 1.75 -9.96 -12.20
N GLN A 79 1.09 -10.97 -11.61
CA GLN A 79 0.53 -12.09 -12.37
C GLN A 79 -0.63 -11.64 -13.27
N ARG A 80 -1.47 -10.73 -12.77
CA ARG A 80 -2.65 -10.25 -13.51
C ARG A 80 -2.32 -9.25 -14.61
N PHE A 81 -1.27 -8.43 -14.43
CA PHE A 81 -0.91 -7.31 -15.30
C PHE A 81 0.61 -7.23 -15.58
N PRO A 82 1.20 -8.22 -16.27
CA PRO A 82 2.67 -8.34 -16.40
C PRO A 82 3.32 -7.29 -17.32
N GLY A 83 2.59 -6.76 -18.30
CA GLY A 83 3.19 -6.10 -19.47
C GLY A 83 3.18 -4.57 -19.50
N ASN A 84 2.69 -3.89 -18.47
CA ASN A 84 2.51 -2.44 -18.51
C ASN A 84 3.32 -1.74 -17.41
N ASN A 85 4.13 -0.75 -17.78
CA ASN A 85 4.82 0.12 -16.83
C ASN A 85 3.87 1.15 -16.18
N HIS A 86 2.72 1.40 -16.81
CA HIS A 86 1.67 2.28 -16.34
C HIS A 86 0.59 1.50 -15.56
N ILE A 87 0.42 1.82 -14.29
CA ILE A 87 -0.58 1.25 -13.38
C ILE A 87 -1.85 2.09 -13.47
N ALA A 88 -2.78 1.67 -14.32
CA ALA A 88 -4.03 2.40 -14.53
C ALA A 88 -4.97 2.25 -13.31
N SER A 89 -5.72 3.29 -12.95
CA SER A 89 -6.66 3.24 -11.81
C SER A 89 -7.71 2.13 -11.94
N LYS A 90 -8.09 1.77 -13.18
CA LYS A 90 -8.99 0.64 -13.45
C LYS A 90 -8.39 -0.71 -13.04
N GLN A 91 -7.06 -0.87 -13.13
CA GLN A 91 -6.38 -2.08 -12.65
C GLN A 91 -6.39 -2.12 -11.11
N LEU A 92 -6.10 -0.99 -10.47
CA LEU A 92 -6.17 -0.86 -9.01
C LEU A 92 -7.56 -1.20 -8.47
N ALA A 93 -8.62 -0.76 -9.16
CA ALA A 93 -10.00 -1.06 -8.79
C ALA A 93 -10.40 -2.55 -8.87
N THR A 94 -9.57 -3.40 -9.49
CA THR A 94 -9.81 -4.85 -9.57
C THR A 94 -9.08 -5.65 -8.49
N ILE A 95 -8.24 -5.00 -7.68
CA ILE A 95 -7.54 -5.66 -6.58
C ILE A 95 -8.57 -6.15 -5.56
N PRO A 96 -8.61 -7.46 -5.23
CA PRO A 96 -9.51 -7.99 -4.22
C PRO A 96 -9.13 -7.48 -2.83
N VAL A 97 -10.04 -6.78 -2.16
CA VAL A 97 -9.89 -6.42 -0.74
C VAL A 97 -10.54 -7.51 0.10
N PRO A 98 -9.80 -8.18 1.00
CA PRO A 98 -10.34 -9.28 1.79
C PRO A 98 -11.38 -8.77 2.79
N SER A 99 -12.34 -9.64 3.12
CA SER A 99 -13.27 -9.37 4.22
C SER A 99 -12.48 -9.37 5.54
N SER A 100 -12.83 -8.47 6.45
CA SER A 100 -12.14 -8.32 7.73
C SER A 100 -13.09 -7.80 8.80
N THR A 101 -12.83 -8.20 10.03
CA THR A 101 -13.42 -7.63 11.24
C THR A 101 -12.77 -6.29 11.58
N LYS A 102 -13.39 -5.51 12.47
CA LYS A 102 -12.81 -4.25 12.94
C LYS A 102 -11.48 -4.45 13.66
N ASP A 103 -11.33 -5.54 14.40
CA ASP A 103 -10.11 -5.83 15.15
C ASP A 103 -8.95 -6.19 14.21
N GLU A 104 -9.20 -7.01 13.18
CA GLU A 104 -8.20 -7.32 12.15
C GLU A 104 -7.79 -6.06 11.37
N GLN A 105 -8.76 -5.19 11.05
CA GLN A 105 -8.44 -3.90 10.43
C GLN A 105 -7.56 -3.04 11.33
N ALA A 106 -7.89 -2.94 12.62
CA ALA A 106 -7.13 -2.16 13.58
C ALA A 106 -5.71 -2.70 13.79
N GLN A 107 -5.52 -4.02 13.78
CA GLN A 107 -4.20 -4.64 13.88
C GLN A 107 -3.29 -4.24 12.73
N ILE A 108 -3.76 -4.37 11.48
CA ILE A 108 -2.98 -3.98 10.30
C ILE A 108 -2.79 -2.46 10.26
N ALA A 109 -3.83 -1.67 10.56
CA ALA A 109 -3.73 -0.21 10.62
C ALA A 109 -2.66 0.26 11.61
N GLY A 110 -2.59 -0.34 12.80
CA GLY A 110 -1.55 -0.03 13.80
C GLY A 110 -0.13 -0.38 13.33
N LEU A 111 0.04 -1.48 12.60
CA LEU A 111 1.34 -1.82 11.98
C LEU A 111 1.71 -0.84 10.86
N VAL A 112 0.73 -0.39 10.09
CA VAL A 112 0.93 0.62 9.04
C VAL A 112 1.31 1.98 9.65
N GLU A 113 0.67 2.41 10.73
CA GLU A 113 1.06 3.62 11.46
C GLU A 113 2.51 3.53 11.96
N ARG A 114 2.88 2.38 12.55
CA ARG A 114 4.26 2.10 12.93
C ARG A 114 5.20 2.17 11.73
N MET A 115 4.82 1.62 10.57
CA MET A 115 5.61 1.66 9.34
C MET A 115 5.87 3.11 8.88
N LEU A 116 4.83 3.93 8.85
CA LEU A 116 4.93 5.35 8.49
C LEU A 116 5.88 6.10 9.42
N ASP A 117 5.80 5.86 10.72
CA ASP A 117 6.68 6.48 11.71
C ASP A 117 8.13 5.99 11.61
N LEU A 118 8.35 4.72 11.31
CA LEU A 118 9.68 4.19 11.06
C LEU A 118 10.33 4.84 9.83
N HIS A 119 9.59 5.04 8.74
CA HIS A 119 10.10 5.76 7.57
C HIS A 119 10.43 7.23 7.86
N LYS A 120 9.60 7.93 8.66
CA LYS A 120 9.92 9.28 9.15
C LYS A 120 11.21 9.31 9.97
N LYS A 121 11.42 8.31 10.85
CA LYS A 121 12.65 8.17 11.65
C LYS A 121 13.85 7.86 10.76
N LEU A 122 13.69 6.97 9.77
CA LEU A 122 14.75 6.61 8.82
C LEU A 122 15.25 7.83 8.05
N ALA A 123 14.33 8.68 7.57
CA ALA A 123 14.66 9.91 6.85
C ALA A 123 15.47 10.90 7.72
N LYS A 124 15.24 10.92 9.04
CA LYS A 124 15.94 11.79 10.00
C LYS A 124 17.24 11.19 10.55
N ALA A 125 17.48 9.89 10.33
CA ALA A 125 18.64 9.19 10.89
C ALA A 125 19.95 9.66 10.25
N LYS A 126 20.93 10.00 11.09
CA LYS A 126 22.20 10.61 10.65
C LYS A 126 23.32 9.59 10.45
N THR A 127 23.29 8.48 11.20
CA THR A 127 24.36 7.47 11.17
C THR A 127 23.93 6.21 10.43
N ALA A 128 24.89 5.51 9.83
CA ALA A 128 24.64 4.24 9.16
C ALA A 128 24.05 3.20 10.14
N HIS A 129 24.57 3.14 11.37
CA HIS A 129 24.08 2.22 12.40
C HIS A 129 22.59 2.46 12.74
N GLN A 130 22.18 3.72 12.94
CA GLN A 130 20.77 4.05 13.18
C GLN A 130 19.88 3.62 12.01
N LYS A 131 20.32 3.90 10.78
CA LYS A 131 19.60 3.48 9.56
C LYS A 131 19.43 1.97 9.51
N THR A 132 20.48 1.19 9.80
CA THR A 132 20.41 -0.27 9.83
C THR A 132 19.43 -0.79 10.87
N VAL A 133 19.42 -0.22 12.08
CA VAL A 133 18.49 -0.63 13.14
C VAL A 133 17.04 -0.33 12.73
N ILE A 134 16.78 0.86 12.19
CA ILE A 134 15.43 1.24 11.74
C ILE A 134 15.00 0.38 10.54
N GLN A 135 15.91 0.08 9.60
CA GLN A 135 15.60 -0.78 8.46
C GLN A 135 15.19 -2.18 8.91
N ARG A 136 15.89 -2.78 9.90
CA ARG A 136 15.48 -4.07 10.47
C ARG A 136 14.08 -4.03 11.10
N GLN A 137 13.70 -2.90 11.71
CA GLN A 137 12.37 -2.71 12.27
C GLN A 137 11.31 -2.58 11.17
N ILE A 138 11.64 -1.92 10.06
CA ILE A 138 10.80 -1.84 8.85
C ILE A 138 10.58 -3.25 8.31
N ASP A 139 11.66 -3.99 8.04
CA ASP A 139 11.59 -5.34 7.49
C ASP A 139 10.78 -6.30 8.39
N ALA A 140 10.92 -6.19 9.71
CA ALA A 140 10.13 -6.97 10.66
C ALA A 140 8.64 -6.57 10.66
N THR A 141 8.34 -5.27 10.56
CA THR A 141 6.95 -4.77 10.53
C THR A 141 6.27 -5.16 9.22
N ASP A 142 7.00 -5.12 8.10
CA ASP A 142 6.51 -5.53 6.78
C ASP A 142 6.11 -7.01 6.76
N ARG A 143 6.97 -7.90 7.31
CA ARG A 143 6.64 -9.33 7.48
C ARG A 143 5.43 -9.57 8.38
N GLN A 144 5.23 -8.75 9.42
CA GLN A 144 4.06 -8.86 10.29
C GLN A 144 2.78 -8.48 9.54
N ILE A 145 2.83 -7.44 8.70
CA ILE A 145 1.71 -7.06 7.84
C ILE A 145 1.43 -8.21 6.86
N ASP A 146 2.43 -8.70 6.16
CA ASP A 146 2.27 -9.77 5.16
C ASP A 146 1.66 -11.04 5.78
N ALA A 147 2.10 -11.45 6.96
CA ALA A 147 1.51 -12.60 7.67
C ALA A 147 0.01 -12.43 7.91
N LEU A 148 -0.42 -11.28 8.44
CA LEU A 148 -1.85 -11.00 8.67
C LEU A 148 -2.63 -10.92 7.35
N VAL A 149 -2.03 -10.38 6.30
CA VAL A 149 -2.68 -10.30 4.98
C VAL A 149 -2.83 -11.69 4.36
N TYR A 150 -1.85 -12.57 4.51
CA TYR A 150 -1.95 -13.97 4.06
C TYR A 150 -3.08 -14.70 4.77
N ASP A 151 -3.22 -14.49 6.08
CA ASP A 151 -4.31 -15.08 6.87
C ASP A 151 -5.68 -14.56 6.39
N LEU A 152 -5.81 -13.25 6.12
CA LEU A 152 -7.05 -12.65 5.60
C LEU A 152 -7.45 -13.15 4.21
N TYR A 153 -6.47 -13.47 3.36
CA TYR A 153 -6.72 -14.10 2.06
C TYR A 153 -6.93 -15.62 2.16
N GLY A 154 -6.71 -16.22 3.34
CA GLY A 154 -6.82 -17.66 3.55
C GLY A 154 -5.75 -18.47 2.81
N LEU A 155 -4.56 -17.91 2.63
CA LEU A 155 -3.49 -18.54 1.85
C LEU A 155 -2.86 -19.71 2.60
N THR A 156 -2.61 -20.80 1.88
CA THR A 156 -1.90 -21.96 2.42
C THR A 156 -0.40 -21.72 2.49
N LYS A 157 0.31 -22.49 3.32
CA LYS A 157 1.78 -22.45 3.40
C LYS A 157 2.48 -22.64 2.05
N LYS A 158 1.90 -23.45 1.15
CA LYS A 158 2.44 -23.67 -0.19
C LYS A 158 2.31 -22.43 -1.06
N GLU A 159 1.16 -21.76 -1.01
CA GLU A 159 0.93 -20.53 -1.77
C GLU A 159 1.77 -19.38 -1.23
N ILE A 160 1.91 -19.27 0.10
CA ILE A 160 2.79 -18.29 0.74
C ILE A 160 4.24 -18.51 0.27
N ALA A 161 4.74 -19.76 0.27
CA ALA A 161 6.10 -20.05 -0.21
C ALA A 161 6.31 -19.59 -1.67
N ILE A 162 5.33 -19.80 -2.55
CA ILE A 162 5.39 -19.34 -3.95
C ILE A 162 5.46 -17.80 -4.04
N ILE A 163 4.74 -17.08 -3.18
CA ILE A 163 4.74 -15.62 -3.14
C ILE A 163 6.11 -15.10 -2.66
N GLU A 164 6.62 -15.67 -1.56
CA GLU A 164 7.89 -15.27 -0.94
C GLU A 164 9.10 -15.58 -1.84
N GLU A 165 9.06 -16.65 -2.65
CA GLU A 165 10.11 -16.94 -3.64
C GLU A 165 10.19 -15.88 -4.76
N GLN A 166 9.15 -15.07 -4.95
CA GLN A 166 9.05 -14.07 -6.02
C GLN A 166 9.08 -12.62 -5.53
N THR A 167 9.24 -12.40 -4.24
CA THR A 167 9.21 -11.08 -3.59
C THR A 167 10.61 -10.66 -3.16
#